data_AF-A0AA96WVR5-F1
#
_entry.id   AF-A0AA96WVR5-F1
#
_cell.length_a   1.000
_cell.length_b   1.000
_cell.length_c   1.000
_cell.angle_alpha   90.00
_cell.angle_beta   90.00
_cell.angle_gamma   90.00
#
_symmetry.space_group_name_H-M   'P 1'
#
loop_
_entity.id
_entity.type
_entity.pdbx_description
1 polymer ?
#
loop_
_entity_poly.entity_id
_entity_poly.type
_entity_poly.pdbx_seq_one_letter_code
_entity_poly.pdbx_strand_id
1 'polypeptide(L)' 'MNLYRNRAHHLIDRMSDAELETFWPVLETAYCDAYMLKAIADGRRTHNPGDTLTREEAMQLLPLLQPAPRTL' A
#
# COMPACT_ATOMS: atom_id res chain seq x y z
N MET A 1 -14.66 -20.62 -4.00
CA MET A 1 -13.25 -20.83 -4.39
C MET A 1 -12.95 -19.90 -5.56
N ASN A 2 -11.99 -18.98 -5.45
CA ASN A 2 -11.76 -17.96 -6.48
C ASN A 2 -11.02 -18.58 -7.68
N LEU A 3 -11.70 -18.67 -8.84
CA LEU A 3 -11.16 -19.30 -10.07
C LEU A 3 -9.81 -18.70 -10.49
N TYR A 4 -9.66 -17.38 -10.37
CA TYR A 4 -8.43 -16.69 -10.72
C TYR A 4 -7.29 -17.00 -9.77
N ARG A 5 -7.58 -17.17 -8.48
CA ARG A 5 -6.59 -17.59 -7.48
C ARG A 5 -6.07 -18.99 -7.82
N ASN A 6 -6.95 -19.94 -8.13
CA ASN A 6 -6.52 -21.29 -8.48
C ASN A 6 -5.70 -21.31 -9.78
N ARG A 7 -6.10 -20.52 -10.78
CA ARG A 7 -5.38 -20.41 -12.05
C ARG A 7 -4.00 -19.77 -11.88
N ALA A 8 -3.88 -18.76 -11.00
CA ALA A 8 -2.59 -18.14 -10.68
C ALA A 8 -1.65 -19.11 -9.96
N HIS A 9 -2.15 -19.87 -8.97
CA HIS A 9 -1.35 -20.90 -8.30
C HIS A 9 -0.81 -21.93 -9.29
N HIS A 10 -1.68 -22.48 -10.16
CA HIS A 10 -1.23 -23.43 -11.17
C HIS A 10 -0.25 -22.86 -12.20
N LEU A 11 -0.28 -21.54 -12.44
CA LEU A 11 0.69 -20.89 -13.32
C LEU A 11 2.05 -20.80 -12.62
N ILE A 12 2.07 -20.35 -11.36
CA ILE A 12 3.29 -20.26 -10.53
C ILE A 12 3.94 -21.63 -10.38
N ASP A 13 3.17 -22.67 -10.10
CA ASP A 13 3.66 -24.05 -9.92
C ASP A 13 4.32 -24.63 -11.19
N ARG A 14 4.08 -24.03 -12.35
CA ARG A 14 4.62 -24.48 -13.65
C ARG A 14 5.79 -23.66 -14.14
N MET A 15 6.12 -22.55 -13.49
CA MET A 15 7.23 -21.69 -13.85
C MET A 15 8.52 -22.18 -13.19
N SER A 16 9.62 -22.08 -13.91
CA SER A 16 10.96 -22.26 -13.34
C SER A 16 11.34 -21.07 -12.45
N ASP A 17 12.31 -21.28 -11.55
CA ASP A 17 12.81 -20.23 -10.66
C ASP A 17 13.31 -19.00 -11.42
N ALA A 18 13.96 -19.19 -12.56
CA ALA A 18 14.45 -18.08 -13.41
C ALA A 18 13.30 -17.27 -14.05
N GLU A 19 12.22 -17.95 -14.45
CA GLU A 19 11.02 -17.28 -14.97
C GLU A 19 10.28 -16.54 -13.85
N LEU A 20 10.24 -17.12 -12.65
CA LEU A 20 9.66 -16.47 -11.47
C LEU A 20 10.44 -15.23 -11.07
N GLU A 21 11.77 -15.30 -11.03
CA GLU A 21 12.63 -14.16 -10.71
C GLU A 21 12.47 -13.03 -11.73
N THR A 22 12.31 -13.37 -13.02
CA THR A 22 12.06 -12.39 -14.07
C THR A 22 10.65 -11.79 -13.97
N PHE A 23 9.65 -12.58 -13.60
CA PHE A 23 8.26 -12.14 -13.54
C PHE A 23 7.92 -11.40 -12.25
N TRP A 24 8.65 -11.67 -11.17
CA TRP A 24 8.39 -11.10 -9.85
C TRP A 24 8.29 -9.56 -9.84
N PRO A 25 9.20 -8.78 -10.44
CA PRO A 25 9.13 -7.32 -10.42
C PRO A 25 7.85 -6.78 -11.07
N VAL A 26 7.36 -7.44 -12.13
CA VAL A 26 6.13 -7.06 -12.83
C VAL A 26 4.91 -7.30 -11.93
N LEU A 27 4.87 -8.47 -11.29
CA LEU A 27 3.78 -8.82 -10.37
C LEU A 27 3.77 -7.92 -9.13
N GLU A 28 4.94 -7.65 -8.56
CA GLU A 28 5.12 -6.79 -7.40
C GLU A 28 4.66 -5.35 -7.70
N THR A 29 5.08 -4.79 -8.84
CA THR A 29 4.67 -3.46 -9.27
C THR A 29 3.14 -3.38 -9.42
N ALA A 30 2.55 -4.34 -10.14
CA ALA A 30 1.11 -4.38 -10.34
C ALA A 30 0.33 -4.55 -9.03
N TYR A 31 0.85 -5.36 -8.09
CA TYR A 31 0.25 -5.53 -6.77
C TYR A 31 0.30 -4.23 -5.96
N CYS A 32 1.46 -3.57 -5.91
CA CYS A 32 1.64 -2.31 -5.20
C CYS A 32 0.71 -1.22 -5.75
N ASP A 33 0.63 -1.07 -7.07
CA ASP A 33 -0.27 -0.11 -7.73
C ASP A 33 -1.74 -0.39 -7.38
N ALA A 34 -2.17 -1.65 -7.50
CA ALA A 34 -3.54 -2.05 -7.17
C ALA A 34 -3.88 -1.83 -5.69
N TYR A 35 -2.93 -2.13 -4.80
CA TYR A 35 -3.06 -1.89 -3.37
C TYR A 35 -3.21 -0.40 -3.06
N MET A 36 -2.34 0.44 -3.63
CA MET A 36 -2.38 1.88 -3.43
C MET A 36 -3.66 2.50 -3.98
N LEU A 37 -4.09 2.11 -5.18
CA LEU A 37 -5.36 2.58 -5.75
C LEU A 37 -6.55 2.22 -4.88
N LYS A 38 -6.57 1.00 -4.33
CA LYS A 38 -7.63 0.58 -3.41
C LYS A 38 -7.60 1.41 -2.13
N ALA A 39 -6.42 1.62 -1.53
CA ALA A 39 -6.28 2.43 -0.33
C ALA A 39 -6.74 3.89 -0.56
N ILE A 40 -6.41 4.47 -1.72
CA ILE A 40 -6.89 5.80 -2.11
C ILE A 40 -8.41 5.81 -2.27
N ALA A 41 -8.98 4.82 -2.94
CA ALA A 41 -10.42 4.73 -3.15
C ALA A 41 -11.19 4.58 -1.83
N ASP A 42 -10.67 3.75 -0.91
CA ASP A 42 -11.24 3.57 0.42
C ASP A 42 -11.08 4.84 1.27
N GLY A 43 -9.90 5.48 1.22
CA GLY A 43 -9.66 6.78 1.85
C GLY A 43 -10.63 7.85 1.37
N ARG A 44 -10.92 7.93 0.07
CA ARG A 44 -11.91 8.88 -0.49
C ARG A 44 -13.35 8.61 -0.03
N ARG A 45 -13.68 7.40 0.43
CA ARG A 45 -15.01 7.08 0.97
C ARG A 45 -15.15 7.50 2.42
N THR A 46 -14.04 7.51 3.17
CA THR A 46 -14.05 7.77 4.62
C THR A 46 -13.67 9.21 4.98
N HIS A 47 -12.91 9.89 4.13
CA HIS A 47 -12.43 11.25 4.38
C HIS A 47 -13.20 12.27 3.53
N ASN A 48 -13.71 13.31 4.18
CA ASN A 48 -14.22 14.52 3.55
C ASN A 48 -13.10 15.56 3.40
N PRO A 49 -13.28 16.58 2.54
CA PRO A 49 -12.38 17.73 2.52
C PRO A 49 -12.25 18.35 3.91
N GLY A 50 -11.02 18.38 4.45
CA GLY A 50 -10.72 18.85 5.82
C GLY A 50 -10.44 17.75 6.84
N ASP A 51 -10.77 16.48 6.56
CA ASP A 51 -10.47 15.36 7.46
C ASP A 51 -8.99 14.91 7.39
N THR A 52 -8.31 15.30 6.32
CA THR A 52 -6.90 14.99 6.08
C THR A 52 -6.07 16.24 6.08
N LEU A 53 -4.92 16.18 6.75
CA LEU A 53 -3.90 17.22 6.70
C LEU A 53 -3.09 17.09 5.41
N THR A 54 -2.80 18.21 4.78
CA THR A 54 -1.69 18.30 3.82
C THR A 54 -0.36 18.01 4.52
N ARG A 55 0.68 17.72 3.74
CA ARG A 55 2.01 17.47 4.29
C ARG A 55 2.52 18.65 5.10
N GLU A 56 2.31 19.88 4.62
CA GLU A 56 2.70 21.11 5.32
C GLU A 56 1.94 21.27 6.64
N GLU A 57 0.63 21.05 6.65
CA GLU A 57 -0.20 21.12 7.86
C GLU A 57 0.20 20.05 8.89
N ALA A 58 0.46 18.82 8.43
CA ALA A 58 0.95 17.75 9.29
C ALA A 58 2.31 18.08 9.90
N MET A 59 3.23 18.68 9.14
CA MET A 59 4.54 19.12 9.64
C MET A 59 4.43 20.25 10.67
N GLN A 60 3.44 21.15 10.55
CA GLN A 60 3.20 22.20 11.54
C GLN A 60 2.61 21.66 12.85
N LEU A 61 1.78 20.61 12.77
CA LEU A 61 1.16 19.98 13.94
C LEU A 61 2.08 18.98 14.65
N LEU A 62 3.04 18.39 13.94
CA LEU A 62 3.97 17.38 14.48
C LEU A 62 4.63 17.79 15.81
N PRO A 63 5.17 19.03 15.96
CA PRO A 63 5.79 19.47 17.21
C PRO A 63 4.80 19.61 18.38
N LEU A 64 3.52 19.89 18.09
CA LEU A 64 2.46 20.04 19.11
C LEU A 64 1.98 18.68 19.63
N LEU A 65 2.20 17.62 18.86
CA LEU A 65 1.85 16.24 19.20
C LEU A 65 3.00 15.50 19.91
N GLN A 66 4.18 16.11 20.01
CA GLN A 66 5.28 15.52 20.79
C GLN A 66 4.98 15.68 22.28
N PRO A 67 5.01 14.59 23.09
CA PRO A 67 4.94 14.73 24.54
C PRO A 67 6.12 15.58 25.00
N ALA A 68 5.88 16.42 26.02
CA ALA A 68 6.88 17.32 26.58
C ALA A 68 8.23 16.59 26.73
N PRO A 69 9.36 17.25 26.39
CA PRO A 69 10.67 16.65 26.55
C PRO A 69 10.77 16.18 27.99
N ARG A 70 11.03 14.87 28.20
CA ARG A 70 11.30 14.34 29.54
C ARG A 70 12.55 15.06 30.02
N THR A 71 12.38 16.06 30.89
CA THR A 71 13.47 16.66 31.64
C THR A 71 14.07 15.56 32.50
N LEU A 72 15.30 15.16 32.15
CA LEU A 72 16.17 14.33 32.97
C LEU A 72 16.71 15.14 34.15
#